data_AF-A0A2N7U8F2-F1
#
_entry.id   AF-A0A2N7U8F2-F1
#
_cell.length_a   1.000
_cell.length_b   1.000
_cell.length_c   1.000
_cell.angle_alpha   90.00
_cell.angle_beta   90.00
_cell.angle_gamma   90.00
#
_symmetry.space_group_name_H-M   'P 1'
#
loop_
_entity.id
_entity.type
_entity.pdbx_description
1 polymer ?
#
loop_
_entity_poly.entity_id
_entity_poly.type
_entity_poly.pdbx_seq_one_letter_code
_entity_poly.pdbx_strand_id
1 'polypeptide(L)'
;MPLVAVIALATAGCARDGFYDDRNIDYVEAQRSEPLVLPESRNVQRYRDAMPVPQASGTLRSSERFSAPSPERLATGRTVERDFVERREIGSDRWLVVGADPGMVWPQLQDFARARGLQVQASDDARGVMETTQGRLSVRQGLREGASEVRCDQAGQPLATCLDALEQHLGARTATASATSLAGQQISGEERLRFEQRSDGEWVVHIPLDIDRVWAELHHQLEADFAVEGQRELLEQNPQRHDFLVSYMTVTERGRGFLQIVLSSDVRQTPQQIRLVLESEGAERTVLRAINESERTFTEADGRELLERVAGLLR
;
A
#
# COMPACT_ATOMS: atom_id res chain seq x y z
N MET A 1 -19.99 -55.82 1.88
CA MET A 1 -20.59 -54.95 0.85
C MET A 1 -20.70 -53.45 1.17
N PRO A 2 -20.56 -52.92 2.42
CA PRO A 2 -20.56 -51.45 2.62
C PRO A 2 -19.18 -50.79 2.46
N LEU A 3 -18.09 -51.56 2.53
CA LEU A 3 -16.71 -51.05 2.48
C LEU A 3 -16.25 -50.60 1.08
N VAL A 4 -16.86 -51.15 0.02
CA VAL A 4 -16.51 -50.84 -1.38
C VAL A 4 -17.09 -49.49 -1.82
N ALA A 5 -18.25 -49.10 -1.28
CA ALA A 5 -18.91 -47.84 -1.62
C ALA A 5 -18.18 -46.62 -1.03
N VAL A 6 -17.56 -46.75 0.15
CA VAL A 6 -16.83 -45.65 0.81
C VAL A 6 -15.50 -45.36 0.09
N ILE A 7 -14.83 -46.40 -0.43
CA ILE A 7 -13.57 -46.24 -1.19
C ILE A 7 -13.83 -45.59 -2.56
N ALA A 8 -14.97 -45.87 -3.20
CA ALA A 8 -15.34 -45.26 -4.47
C ALA A 8 -15.62 -43.74 -4.34
N LEU A 9 -16.29 -43.29 -3.28
CA LEU A 9 -16.53 -41.85 -3.07
C LEU A 9 -15.25 -41.06 -2.73
N ALA A 10 -14.24 -41.68 -2.11
CA ALA A 10 -12.98 -41.03 -1.78
C ALA A 10 -12.09 -40.74 -3.01
N THR A 11 -12.39 -41.33 -4.19
CA THR A 11 -11.60 -41.16 -5.42
C THR A 11 -12.22 -40.21 -6.44
N ALA A 12 -13.44 -39.70 -6.19
CA ALA A 12 -14.14 -38.78 -7.10
C ALA A 12 -13.65 -37.31 -7.02
N GLY A 13 -12.63 -37.01 -6.21
CA GLY A 13 -12.18 -35.65 -5.93
C GLY A 13 -10.91 -35.18 -6.66
N CYS A 14 -10.25 -36.02 -7.47
CA CYS A 14 -8.99 -35.65 -8.12
C CYS A 14 -9.08 -35.74 -9.65
N ALA A 15 -9.92 -34.90 -10.27
CA ALA A 15 -9.80 -34.61 -11.69
C ALA A 15 -8.66 -33.59 -11.89
N ARG A 16 -7.44 -34.08 -12.15
CA ARG A 16 -6.27 -33.22 -12.46
C ARG A 16 -6.16 -32.85 -13.94
N ASP A 17 -6.88 -33.57 -14.80
CA ASP A 17 -6.97 -33.27 -16.24
C ASP A 17 -8.35 -32.69 -16.56
N GLY A 18 -8.53 -31.40 -16.23
CA GLY A 18 -9.54 -30.60 -16.91
C GLY A 18 -9.07 -30.37 -18.34
N PHE A 19 -9.83 -30.84 -19.32
CA PHE A 19 -9.61 -30.54 -20.74
C PHE A 19 -9.97 -29.07 -20.98
N TYR A 20 -9.09 -28.16 -20.57
CA TYR A 20 -9.17 -26.76 -20.96
C TYR A 20 -8.69 -26.68 -22.41
N ASP A 21 -9.60 -26.27 -23.30
CA ASP A 21 -9.27 -26.00 -24.70
C ASP A 21 -8.32 -24.80 -24.75
N ASP A 22 -7.06 -25.06 -25.11
CA ASP A 22 -6.03 -24.02 -25.21
C ASP A 22 -6.16 -23.28 -26.54
N ARG A 23 -6.88 -22.16 -26.49
CA ARG A 23 -7.20 -21.33 -27.67
C ARG A 23 -6.08 -20.41 -28.11
N ASN A 24 -4.89 -20.54 -27.52
CA ASN A 24 -3.78 -19.60 -27.71
C ASN A 24 -3.19 -19.65 -29.13
N ILE A 25 -3.53 -20.64 -29.95
CA ILE A 25 -3.05 -20.78 -31.33
C ILE A 25 -4.18 -20.88 -32.37
N ASP A 26 -5.44 -20.81 -31.96
CA ASP A 26 -6.61 -20.89 -32.86
C ASP A 26 -6.55 -19.89 -34.01
N TYR A 27 -5.94 -18.71 -33.77
CA TYR A 27 -5.82 -17.65 -34.77
C TYR A 27 -4.87 -18.01 -35.93
N VAL A 28 -3.97 -18.98 -35.75
CA VAL A 28 -3.05 -19.45 -36.79
C VAL A 28 -3.79 -20.28 -37.84
N GLU A 29 -4.80 -21.04 -37.41
CA GLU A 29 -5.62 -21.90 -38.28
C GLU A 29 -6.86 -21.16 -38.84
N ALA A 30 -7.06 -19.90 -38.45
CA ALA A 30 -8.19 -19.10 -38.89
C ALA A 30 -8.20 -18.93 -40.42
N GLN A 31 -9.30 -19.36 -41.06
CA GLN A 31 -9.47 -19.24 -42.50
C GLN A 31 -9.92 -17.83 -42.87
N ARG A 32 -9.28 -17.25 -43.89
CA ARG A 32 -9.70 -15.96 -44.46
C ARG A 32 -10.96 -16.17 -45.30
N SER A 33 -12.03 -15.44 -44.97
CA SER A 33 -13.22 -15.39 -45.81
C SER A 33 -13.02 -14.49 -47.03
N GLU A 34 -13.76 -14.76 -48.11
CA GLU A 34 -13.73 -13.92 -49.30
C GLU A 34 -14.35 -12.53 -49.01
N PRO A 35 -13.79 -11.46 -49.60
CA PRO A 35 -14.37 -10.13 -49.48
C PRO A 35 -15.81 -10.07 -50.01
N LEU A 36 -16.65 -9.27 -49.37
CA LEU A 36 -18.03 -9.06 -49.79
C LEU A 36 -18.08 -8.41 -51.19
N VAL A 37 -18.69 -9.09 -52.16
CA VAL A 37 -18.94 -8.55 -53.50
C VAL A 37 -20.26 -7.77 -53.50
N LEU A 38 -20.19 -6.47 -53.80
CA LEU A 38 -21.37 -5.62 -53.89
C LEU A 38 -21.96 -5.65 -55.31
N PRO A 39 -23.30 -5.63 -55.46
CA PRO A 39 -23.94 -5.52 -56.77
C PRO A 39 -23.73 -4.13 -57.39
N GLU A 40 -23.77 -4.04 -58.72
CA GLU A 40 -23.40 -2.84 -59.51
C GLU A 40 -24.20 -1.57 -59.16
N SER A 41 -25.38 -1.71 -58.56
CA SER A 41 -26.23 -0.60 -58.12
C SER A 41 -25.77 0.09 -56.83
N ARG A 42 -24.70 -0.39 -56.18
CA ARG A 42 -24.21 0.12 -54.89
C ARG A 42 -22.90 0.89 -55.03
N ASN A 43 -22.82 2.04 -54.36
CA ASN A 43 -21.63 2.88 -54.37
C ASN A 43 -20.56 2.34 -53.40
N VAL A 44 -19.51 1.74 -53.96
CA VAL A 44 -18.40 1.10 -53.25
C VAL A 44 -17.63 2.08 -52.33
N GLN A 45 -17.59 3.38 -52.66
CA GLN A 45 -16.85 4.36 -51.85
C GLN A 45 -17.47 4.60 -50.47
N ARG A 46 -18.76 4.25 -50.29
CA ARG A 46 -19.48 4.39 -49.02
C ARG A 46 -19.26 3.18 -48.08
N TYR A 47 -18.69 2.09 -48.58
CA TYR A 47 -18.47 0.84 -47.84
C TYR A 47 -16.98 0.48 -47.81
N ARG A 48 -16.18 1.38 -47.22
CA ARG A 48 -14.75 1.12 -46.98
C ARG A 48 -14.58 0.22 -45.76
N ASP A 49 -13.53 -0.58 -45.78
CA ASP A 49 -13.12 -1.35 -44.62
C ASP A 49 -12.80 -0.40 -43.46
N ALA A 50 -13.53 -0.53 -42.35
CA ALA A 50 -13.34 0.30 -41.17
C ALA A 50 -12.08 -0.11 -40.38
N MET A 51 -11.56 -1.31 -40.62
CA MET A 51 -10.40 -1.88 -39.93
C MET A 51 -9.41 -2.48 -40.93
N PRO A 52 -8.79 -1.66 -41.80
CA PRO A 52 -7.85 -2.16 -42.80
C PRO A 52 -6.61 -2.74 -42.11
N VAL A 53 -6.33 -4.02 -42.35
CA VAL A 53 -5.11 -4.67 -41.86
C VAL A 53 -3.93 -4.27 -42.77
N PRO A 54 -2.86 -3.63 -42.24
CA PRO A 54 -1.70 -3.25 -43.04
C PRO A 54 -0.96 -4.49 -43.56
N GLN A 55 -0.51 -4.45 -44.82
CA GLN A 55 0.29 -5.54 -45.39
C GLN A 55 1.69 -5.52 -44.75
N ALA A 56 1.99 -6.51 -43.91
CA ALA A 56 3.33 -6.71 -43.37
C ALA A 56 4.11 -7.70 -44.24
N SER A 57 5.27 -7.28 -44.77
CA SER A 57 6.20 -8.19 -45.45
C SER A 57 7.16 -8.78 -44.43
N GLY A 58 6.80 -9.93 -43.85
CA GLY A 58 7.67 -10.66 -42.93
C GLY A 58 7.33 -12.14 -42.94
N THR A 59 8.33 -13.00 -43.12
CA THR A 59 8.19 -14.43 -42.90
C THR A 59 8.16 -14.68 -41.39
N LEU A 60 6.97 -14.88 -40.82
CA LEU A 60 6.85 -15.45 -39.48
C LEU A 60 7.42 -16.87 -39.55
N ARG A 61 8.56 -17.11 -38.89
CA ARG A 61 9.01 -18.48 -38.64
C ARG A 61 8.02 -19.10 -37.67
N SER A 62 7.14 -19.99 -38.16
CA SER A 62 6.36 -20.87 -37.30
C SER A 62 7.33 -21.84 -36.63
N SER A 63 7.93 -21.44 -35.51
CA SER A 63 8.49 -22.44 -34.61
C SER A 63 7.32 -23.24 -34.06
N GLU A 64 7.29 -24.55 -34.29
CA GLU A 64 6.30 -25.52 -33.76
C GLU A 64 6.18 -25.53 -32.22
N ARG A 65 6.87 -24.62 -31.54
CA ARG A 65 6.82 -24.37 -30.10
C ARG A 65 6.82 -22.87 -29.85
N PHE A 66 5.73 -22.18 -30.18
CA PHE A 66 5.44 -20.92 -29.51
C PHE A 66 5.01 -21.27 -28.08
N SER A 67 5.98 -21.35 -27.18
CA SER A 67 5.71 -21.31 -25.75
C SER A 67 5.48 -19.86 -25.41
N ALA A 68 4.30 -19.52 -24.90
CA ALA A 68 4.16 -18.27 -24.17
C ALA A 68 5.31 -18.23 -23.15
N PRO A 69 6.08 -17.13 -23.08
CA PRO A 69 7.06 -17.00 -22.01
C PRO A 69 6.29 -17.20 -20.70
N SER A 70 6.82 -18.03 -19.80
CA SER A 70 6.25 -18.16 -18.46
C SER A 70 6.01 -16.75 -17.95
N PRO A 71 4.81 -16.44 -17.41
CA PRO A 71 4.55 -15.13 -16.87
C PRO A 71 5.70 -14.82 -15.93
N GLU A 72 6.48 -13.79 -16.29
CA GLU A 72 7.47 -13.25 -15.38
C GLU A 72 6.68 -12.96 -14.11
N ARG A 73 7.16 -13.44 -12.95
CA ARG A 73 6.45 -13.16 -11.71
C ARG A 73 6.26 -11.66 -11.71
N LEU A 74 4.99 -11.22 -11.72
CA LEU A 74 4.68 -9.90 -11.24
C LEU A 74 5.40 -9.84 -9.91
N ALA A 75 6.43 -8.99 -9.82
CA ALA A 75 6.91 -8.57 -8.53
C ALA A 75 5.63 -8.11 -7.83
N THR A 76 5.15 -8.92 -6.89
CA THR A 76 4.11 -8.53 -5.96
C THR A 76 4.63 -7.24 -5.34
N GLY A 77 4.16 -6.12 -5.86
CA GLY A 77 4.75 -4.82 -5.64
C GLY A 77 6.10 -4.61 -6.35
N ARG A 78 6.05 -3.95 -7.51
CA ARG A 78 6.75 -2.66 -7.60
C ARG A 78 6.06 -1.68 -6.63
N THR A 79 6.07 -1.99 -5.34
CA THR A 79 6.34 -0.94 -4.38
C THR A 79 7.70 -0.41 -4.82
N VAL A 80 7.80 0.90 -5.04
CA VAL A 80 9.05 1.65 -4.92
C VAL A 80 9.94 0.87 -3.96
N GLU A 81 11.18 0.55 -4.35
CA GLU A 81 12.18 -0.03 -3.47
C GLU A 81 12.19 0.85 -2.21
N ARG A 82 11.36 0.49 -1.21
CA ARG A 82 11.06 1.40 -0.10
C ARG A 82 12.34 1.39 0.69
N ASP A 83 12.92 2.56 0.85
CA ASP A 83 14.16 2.67 1.58
C ASP A 83 13.97 2.00 2.93
N PHE A 84 14.88 1.12 3.29
CA PHE A 84 14.82 0.43 4.58
C PHE A 84 14.81 1.42 5.75
N VAL A 85 15.29 2.64 5.50
CA VAL A 85 15.24 3.77 6.43
C VAL A 85 14.58 4.93 5.72
N GLU A 86 13.49 5.45 6.28
CA GLU A 86 12.78 6.61 5.76
C GLU A 86 12.73 7.69 6.85
N ARG A 87 12.74 8.97 6.44
CA ARG A 87 12.63 10.08 7.38
C ARG A 87 11.18 10.46 7.61
N ARG A 88 10.86 10.90 8.84
CA ARG A 88 9.59 11.52 9.20
C ARG A 88 9.85 12.85 9.90
N GLU A 89 8.97 13.80 9.67
CA GLU A 89 9.01 15.09 10.34
C GLU A 89 7.61 15.64 10.57
N ILE A 90 7.48 16.40 11.65
CA ILE A 90 6.33 17.23 11.95
C ILE A 90 6.78 18.45 12.74
N GLY A 91 6.51 19.64 12.20
CA GLY A 91 6.99 20.90 12.79
C GLY A 91 8.51 20.91 12.96
N SER A 92 8.99 20.91 14.21
CA SER A 92 10.43 20.83 14.54
C SER A 92 10.90 19.41 14.88
N ASP A 93 9.99 18.46 15.01
CA ASP A 93 10.32 17.09 15.39
C ASP A 93 10.72 16.25 14.17
N ARG A 94 11.72 15.39 14.34
CA ARG A 94 12.29 14.55 13.28
C ARG A 94 12.76 13.21 13.80
N TRP A 95 12.47 12.15 13.06
CA TRP A 95 12.92 10.79 13.38
C TRP A 95 13.08 9.95 12.12
N LEU A 96 13.64 8.77 12.29
CA LEU A 96 13.76 7.77 11.23
C LEU A 96 12.78 6.64 11.48
N VAL A 97 12.14 6.14 10.43
CA VAL A 97 11.35 4.92 10.43
C VAL A 97 12.15 3.86 9.69
N VAL A 98 12.48 2.78 10.39
CA VAL A 98 13.29 1.67 9.89
C VAL A 98 12.39 0.47 9.67
N GLY A 99 12.45 -0.16 8.50
CA GLY A 99 11.71 -1.38 8.17
C GLY A 99 12.24 -2.65 8.84
N ALA A 100 12.50 -2.60 10.14
CA ALA A 100 12.85 -3.76 10.96
C ALA A 100 12.32 -3.60 12.40
N ASP A 101 12.10 -4.72 13.09
CA ASP A 101 11.64 -4.74 14.48
C ASP A 101 12.62 -4.03 15.45
N PRO A 102 12.13 -3.47 16.58
CA PRO A 102 12.98 -2.73 17.51
C PRO A 102 14.16 -3.53 18.04
N GLY A 103 14.00 -4.84 18.24
CA GLY A 103 15.12 -5.70 18.67
C GLY A 103 16.14 -6.03 17.60
N MET A 104 15.81 -5.82 16.32
CA MET A 104 16.77 -5.88 15.23
C MET A 104 17.54 -4.57 15.12
N VAL A 105 16.85 -3.46 15.33
CA VAL A 105 17.42 -2.11 15.22
C VAL A 105 18.26 -1.74 16.45
N TRP A 106 17.89 -2.18 17.65
CA TRP A 106 18.58 -1.84 18.89
C TRP A 106 20.08 -2.21 18.89
N PRO A 107 20.50 -3.45 18.55
CA PRO A 107 21.91 -3.78 18.43
C PRO A 107 22.65 -2.93 17.38
N GLN A 108 21.97 -2.49 16.32
CA GLN A 108 22.55 -1.60 15.32
C GLN A 108 22.84 -0.21 15.90
N LEU A 109 21.98 0.31 16.79
CA LEU A 109 22.24 1.56 17.50
C LEU A 109 23.44 1.44 18.45
N GLN A 110 23.58 0.30 19.13
CA GLN A 110 24.75 0.03 19.99
C GLN A 110 26.04 -0.04 19.17
N ASP A 111 26.01 -0.72 18.03
CA ASP A 111 27.13 -0.79 17.10
C ASP A 111 27.48 0.56 16.49
N PHE A 112 26.47 1.36 16.14
CA PHE A 112 26.65 2.74 15.70
C PHE A 112 27.39 3.57 16.75
N ALA A 113 26.95 3.52 18.01
CA ALA A 113 27.59 4.24 19.10
C ALA A 113 29.05 3.80 19.29
N ARG A 114 29.32 2.49 19.23
CA ARG A 114 30.68 1.93 19.30
C ARG A 114 31.55 2.37 18.12
N ALA A 115 31.04 2.27 16.89
CA ALA A 115 31.76 2.63 15.67
C ALA A 115 32.11 4.13 15.61
N ARG A 116 31.26 4.97 16.21
CA ARG A 116 31.46 6.42 16.34
C ARG A 116 32.31 6.81 17.56
N GLY A 117 32.65 5.87 18.44
CA GLY A 117 33.36 6.17 19.69
C GLY A 117 32.53 6.99 20.68
N LEU A 118 31.20 6.92 20.62
CA LEU A 118 30.33 7.61 21.57
C LEU A 118 30.45 6.96 22.94
N GLN A 119 30.73 7.75 23.97
CA GLN A 119 30.77 7.26 25.34
C GLN A 119 29.35 7.10 25.87
N VAL A 120 28.95 5.86 26.16
CA VAL A 120 27.66 5.53 26.75
C VAL A 120 27.69 5.83 28.24
N GLN A 121 26.81 6.70 28.71
CA GLN A 121 26.68 7.08 30.12
C GLN A 121 25.64 6.20 30.84
N ALA A 122 24.55 5.89 30.17
CA ALA A 122 23.50 4.99 30.65
C ALA A 122 22.86 4.26 29.47
N SER A 123 22.43 3.03 29.67
CA SER A 123 21.66 2.25 28.69
C SER A 123 20.52 1.55 29.41
N ASP A 124 19.33 1.61 28.79
CA ASP A 124 18.16 0.85 29.18
C ASP A 124 17.68 0.06 27.96
N ASP A 125 18.16 -1.18 27.87
CA ASP A 125 17.93 -2.05 26.73
C ASP A 125 16.45 -2.49 26.64
N ALA A 126 15.75 -2.56 27.78
CA ALA A 126 14.34 -2.95 27.82
C ALA A 126 13.45 -1.86 27.22
N ARG A 127 13.80 -0.58 27.43
CA ARG A 127 13.10 0.57 26.83
C ARG A 127 13.69 1.00 25.49
N GLY A 128 14.78 0.39 25.03
CA GLY A 128 15.48 0.79 23.81
C GLY A 128 16.03 2.22 23.88
N VAL A 129 16.58 2.64 25.02
CA VAL A 129 17.11 4.00 25.24
C VAL A 129 18.57 3.96 25.66
N MET A 130 19.42 4.73 24.98
CA MET A 130 20.84 4.87 25.28
C MET A 130 21.21 6.34 25.41
N GLU A 131 21.75 6.72 26.55
CA GLU A 131 22.27 8.06 26.81
C GLU A 131 23.79 8.08 26.55
N THR A 132 24.23 8.97 25.67
CA THR A 132 25.65 9.16 25.33
C THR A 132 26.12 10.56 25.68
N THR A 133 27.43 10.80 25.65
CA THR A 133 28.00 12.15 25.81
C THR A 133 27.55 13.18 24.78
N GLN A 134 27.01 12.75 23.64
CA GLN A 134 26.61 13.64 22.55
C GLN A 134 25.08 13.73 22.36
N GLY A 135 24.32 12.89 23.05
CA GLY A 135 22.86 12.85 22.93
C GLY A 135 22.28 11.49 23.30
N ARG A 136 20.95 11.43 23.26
CA ARG A 136 20.13 10.25 23.52
C ARG A 136 19.80 9.57 22.20
N LEU A 137 20.07 8.27 22.11
CA LEU A 137 19.58 7.39 21.06
C LEU A 137 18.39 6.62 21.60
N SER A 138 17.30 6.54 20.87
CA SER A 138 16.17 5.69 21.27
C SER A 138 15.53 4.98 20.09
N VAL A 139 15.01 3.79 20.36
CA VAL A 139 14.22 2.99 19.43
C VAL A 139 12.90 2.60 20.07
N ARG A 140 11.82 2.74 19.31
CA ARG A 140 10.47 2.30 19.70
C ARG A 140 9.83 1.55 18.55
N GLN A 141 8.77 0.80 18.84
CA GLN A 141 7.92 0.23 17.80
C GLN A 141 7.28 1.37 16.99
N GLY A 142 7.36 1.28 15.66
CA GLY A 142 6.68 2.19 14.75
C GLY A 142 5.23 1.79 14.52
N LEU A 143 4.48 2.64 13.83
CA LEU A 143 3.06 2.38 13.53
C LEU A 143 2.85 1.20 12.58
N ARG A 144 3.75 1.02 11.61
CA ARG A 144 3.73 -0.09 10.64
C ARG A 144 4.23 -1.38 11.26
N GLU A 145 3.69 -2.51 10.82
CA GLU A 145 4.14 -3.82 11.28
C GLU A 145 5.61 -4.06 10.87
N GLY A 146 6.42 -4.55 11.81
CA GLY A 146 7.85 -4.77 11.58
C GLY A 146 8.67 -3.49 11.37
N ALA A 147 8.12 -2.30 11.69
CA ALA A 147 8.86 -1.04 11.64
C ALA A 147 9.26 -0.54 13.02
N SER A 148 10.35 0.22 13.07
CA SER A 148 10.85 0.89 14.27
C SER A 148 11.03 2.37 14.05
N GLU A 149 10.70 3.17 15.06
CA GLU A 149 11.06 4.59 15.11
C GLU A 149 12.40 4.74 15.82
N VAL A 150 13.37 5.35 15.16
CA VAL A 150 14.68 5.69 15.72
C VAL A 150 14.78 7.20 15.88
N ARG A 151 15.12 7.63 17.09
CA ARG A 151 15.30 9.04 17.44
C ARG A 151 16.72 9.28 17.93
N CYS A 152 17.25 10.43 17.58
CA CYS A 152 18.46 10.98 18.17
C CYS A 152 18.19 12.41 18.60
N ASP A 153 18.21 12.64 19.91
CA ASP A 153 17.87 13.93 20.49
C ASP A 153 18.91 14.35 21.53
N GLN A 154 19.01 15.67 21.74
CA GLN A 154 19.81 16.25 22.79
C GLN A 154 18.94 17.25 23.55
N ALA A 155 18.72 16.99 24.85
CA ALA A 155 17.80 17.76 25.67
C ALA A 155 16.38 17.88 25.04
N GLY A 156 15.90 16.80 24.42
CA GLY A 156 14.57 16.73 23.79
C GLY A 156 14.45 17.41 22.43
N GLN A 157 15.53 17.94 21.86
CA GLN A 157 15.56 18.49 20.51
C GLN A 157 16.23 17.50 19.55
N PRO A 158 15.64 17.21 18.37
CA PRO A 158 16.22 16.28 17.42
C PRO A 158 17.54 16.80 16.85
N LEU A 159 18.57 15.95 16.84
CA LEU A 159 19.90 16.30 16.36
C LEU A 159 20.07 15.85 14.91
N ALA A 160 19.88 16.77 13.96
CA ALA A 160 19.88 16.48 12.51
C ALA A 160 21.13 15.72 12.05
N THR A 161 22.32 16.15 12.46
CA THR A 161 23.59 15.50 12.08
C THR A 161 23.71 14.07 12.61
N CYS A 162 23.09 13.77 13.75
CA CYS A 162 23.04 12.43 14.31
C CYS A 162 22.02 11.55 13.57
N LEU A 163 20.87 12.11 13.20
CA LEU A 163 19.88 11.40 12.37
C LEU A 163 20.44 11.08 10.99
N ASP A 164 21.06 12.03 10.28
CA ASP A 164 21.68 11.80 8.97
C ASP A 164 22.72 10.67 9.04
N ALA A 165 23.48 10.67 10.12
CA ALA A 165 24.48 9.68 10.44
C ALA A 165 23.93 8.28 10.70
N LEU A 166 22.82 8.19 11.45
CA LEU A 166 22.13 6.95 11.75
C LEU A 166 21.52 6.36 10.48
N GLU A 167 20.90 7.22 9.67
CA GLU A 167 20.31 6.83 8.38
C GLU A 167 21.36 6.18 7.47
N GLN A 168 22.52 6.80 7.32
CA GLN A 168 23.63 6.23 6.55
C GLN A 168 24.12 4.90 7.13
N HIS A 169 24.25 4.79 8.46
CA HIS A 169 24.72 3.58 9.12
C HIS A 169 23.75 2.41 8.95
N LEU A 170 22.45 2.67 9.15
CA LEU A 170 21.39 1.68 9.08
C LEU A 170 21.15 1.26 7.62
N GLY A 171 21.11 2.20 6.68
CA GLY A 171 20.94 1.92 5.25
C GLY A 171 22.10 1.11 4.65
N ALA A 172 23.34 1.36 5.08
CA ALA A 172 24.50 0.59 4.61
C ALA A 172 24.47 -0.89 5.05
N ARG A 173 23.84 -1.21 6.19
CA ARG A 173 23.83 -2.57 6.74
C ARG A 173 22.70 -3.45 6.19
N THR A 174 21.63 -2.86 5.66
CA THR A 174 20.52 -3.60 5.03
C THR A 174 20.95 -4.35 3.76
N ALA A 175 21.96 -3.84 3.04
CA ALA A 175 22.56 -4.53 1.92
C ALA A 175 23.25 -5.87 2.31
N THR A 176 23.44 -6.13 3.62
CA THR A 176 24.22 -7.27 4.13
C THR A 176 23.52 -8.15 5.18
N ALA A 177 22.32 -7.80 5.66
CA ALA A 177 21.75 -8.42 6.85
C ALA A 177 20.47 -9.25 6.56
N SER A 178 20.66 -10.52 6.23
CA SER A 178 19.71 -11.59 6.56
C SER A 178 20.16 -12.24 7.87
N ALA A 179 19.86 -11.63 9.01
CA ALA A 179 20.13 -12.24 10.30
C ALA A 179 19.06 -11.81 11.30
N THR A 180 18.21 -12.74 11.71
CA THR A 180 17.22 -12.56 12.78
C THR A 180 17.88 -12.72 14.14
N SER A 181 17.79 -11.72 15.03
CA SER A 181 18.23 -11.79 16.41
C SER A 181 17.02 -12.07 17.33
N LEU A 182 17.21 -12.94 18.32
CA LEU A 182 16.16 -13.40 19.25
C LEU A 182 15.96 -12.46 20.47
N ALA A 183 16.52 -11.25 20.45
CA ALA A 183 16.50 -10.32 21.60
C ALA A 183 15.42 -9.22 21.52
N GLY A 184 14.51 -9.27 20.54
CA GLY A 184 13.52 -8.22 20.29
C GLY A 184 12.10 -8.45 20.76
N GLN A 185 11.78 -9.65 21.25
CA GLN A 185 10.40 -10.09 21.42
C GLN A 185 9.62 -9.37 22.55
N GLN A 186 10.25 -8.51 23.34
CA GLN A 186 9.60 -7.82 24.47
C GLN A 186 9.15 -6.38 24.17
N ILE A 187 9.52 -5.79 23.02
CA ILE A 187 9.08 -4.44 22.62
C ILE A 187 7.89 -4.50 21.64
N SER A 188 7.59 -5.66 21.06
CA SER A 188 6.47 -5.90 20.14
C SER A 188 5.17 -6.18 20.89
N GLY A 189 4.65 -5.19 21.61
CA GLY A 189 3.35 -5.27 22.28
C GLY A 189 2.25 -4.85 21.32
N GLU A 190 1.45 -5.82 20.85
CA GLU A 190 0.31 -5.62 19.94
C GLU A 190 -0.64 -4.51 20.40
N GLU A 191 -0.54 -3.34 19.79
CA GLU A 191 -1.62 -2.35 19.84
C GLU A 191 -2.08 -2.08 18.40
N ARG A 192 -3.04 -2.90 17.97
CA ARG A 192 -3.60 -2.87 16.61
C ARG A 192 -4.56 -1.69 16.46
N LEU A 193 -4.64 -1.16 15.24
CA LEU A 193 -5.69 -0.21 14.83
C LEU A 193 -7.08 -0.83 15.11
N ARG A 194 -7.95 -0.10 15.83
CA ARG A 194 -9.31 -0.58 16.15
C ARG A 194 -10.34 0.22 15.39
N PHE A 195 -11.26 -0.47 14.73
CA PHE A 195 -12.40 0.15 14.06
C PHE A 195 -13.60 0.11 14.99
N GLU A 196 -14.23 1.26 15.22
CA GLU A 196 -15.44 1.38 16.03
C GLU A 196 -16.51 2.13 15.24
N GLN A 197 -17.76 1.69 15.38
CA GLN A 197 -18.90 2.44 14.88
C GLN A 197 -19.54 3.20 16.04
N ARG A 198 -19.63 4.52 15.91
CA ARG A 198 -20.23 5.40 16.91
C ARG A 198 -21.76 5.30 16.86
N SER A 199 -22.42 5.79 17.92
CA SER A 199 -23.88 5.77 18.08
C SER A 199 -24.67 6.48 16.98
N ASP A 200 -24.03 7.36 16.20
CA ASP A 200 -24.59 8.09 15.06
C ASP A 200 -24.40 7.37 13.71
N GLY A 201 -23.77 6.19 13.71
CA GLY A 201 -23.49 5.40 12.51
C GLY A 201 -22.11 5.66 11.89
N GLU A 202 -21.37 6.68 12.36
CA GLU A 202 -20.05 7.04 11.86
C GLU A 202 -19.00 5.99 12.24
N TRP A 203 -18.19 5.55 11.28
CA TRP A 203 -17.02 4.71 11.54
C TRP A 203 -15.82 5.57 11.91
N VAL A 204 -15.06 5.14 12.90
CA VAL A 204 -13.81 5.77 13.33
C VAL A 204 -12.71 4.74 13.54
N VAL A 205 -11.45 5.16 13.43
CA VAL A 205 -10.29 4.30 13.69
C VAL A 205 -9.52 4.84 14.89
N HIS A 206 -9.43 4.04 15.96
CA HIS A 206 -8.58 4.34 17.11
C HIS A 206 -7.17 3.83 16.85
N ILE A 207 -6.22 4.75 16.96
CA ILE A 207 -4.80 4.56 16.69
C ILE A 207 -4.04 4.77 18.01
N PRO A 208 -3.30 3.78 18.50
CA PRO A 208 -2.64 3.83 19.81
C PRO A 208 -1.30 4.57 19.76
N LEU A 209 -1.29 5.76 19.16
CA LEU A 209 -0.14 6.66 19.11
C LEU A 209 -0.61 8.11 19.29
N ASP A 210 0.34 8.97 19.66
CA ASP A 210 0.10 10.41 19.72
C ASP A 210 -0.15 11.00 18.32
N ILE A 211 -0.91 12.09 18.29
CA ILE A 211 -1.46 12.67 17.07
C ILE A 211 -0.39 13.12 16.08
N ASP A 212 0.75 13.61 16.58
CA ASP A 212 1.84 14.12 15.76
C ASP A 212 2.54 13.00 15.00
N ARG A 213 2.74 11.84 15.66
CA ARG A 213 3.28 10.65 14.99
C ARG A 213 2.33 10.06 13.97
N VAL A 214 1.05 9.96 14.33
CA VAL A 214 0.02 9.46 13.40
C VAL A 214 -0.05 10.36 12.18
N TRP A 215 -0.02 11.68 12.37
CA TRP A 215 -0.03 12.64 11.27
C TRP A 215 1.20 12.47 10.37
N ALA A 216 2.41 12.40 10.92
CA ALA A 216 3.63 12.29 10.12
C ALA A 216 3.69 10.99 9.31
N GLU A 217 3.28 9.86 9.90
CA GLU A 217 3.22 8.59 9.18
C GLU A 217 2.12 8.62 8.11
N LEU A 218 0.92 9.07 8.47
CA LEU A 218 -0.20 9.13 7.54
C LEU A 218 0.08 10.07 6.36
N HIS A 219 0.67 11.24 6.62
CA HIS A 219 1.10 12.19 5.61
C HIS A 219 2.02 11.53 4.59
N HIS A 220 3.08 10.86 5.06
CA HIS A 220 4.03 10.16 4.20
C HIS A 220 3.36 9.06 3.37
N GLN A 221 2.46 8.28 3.98
CA GLN A 221 1.74 7.22 3.26
C GLN A 221 0.74 7.77 2.24
N LEU A 222 0.05 8.86 2.56
CA LEU A 222 -0.90 9.50 1.64
C LEU A 222 -0.17 10.12 0.45
N GLU A 223 0.95 10.81 0.64
CA GLU A 223 1.75 11.33 -0.48
C GLU A 223 2.19 10.22 -1.44
N ALA A 224 2.51 9.03 -0.90
CA ALA A 224 2.95 7.91 -1.70
C ALA A 224 1.82 7.16 -2.43
N ASP A 225 0.65 6.97 -1.80
CA ASP A 225 -0.44 6.12 -2.33
C ASP A 225 -1.58 6.91 -3.00
N PHE A 226 -1.87 8.14 -2.53
CA PHE A 226 -2.92 9.03 -3.04
C PHE A 226 -2.36 9.99 -4.10
N ALA A 227 -1.77 9.41 -5.15
CA ALA A 227 -1.15 10.14 -6.27
C ALA A 227 -1.82 9.85 -7.64
N VAL A 228 -3.00 9.23 -7.65
CA VAL A 228 -3.68 8.80 -8.88
C VAL A 228 -4.88 9.70 -9.16
N GLU A 229 -4.70 10.62 -10.10
CA GLU A 229 -5.72 11.58 -10.53
C GLU A 229 -7.04 10.89 -10.88
N GLY A 230 -8.15 11.45 -10.39
CA GLY A 230 -9.50 10.95 -10.66
C GLY A 230 -9.86 9.64 -9.93
N GLN A 231 -8.95 9.03 -9.17
CA GLN A 231 -9.22 7.85 -8.35
C GLN A 231 -8.96 8.09 -6.87
N ARG A 232 -7.75 8.56 -6.54
CA ARG A 232 -7.31 8.80 -5.17
C ARG A 232 -6.17 9.81 -5.19
N GLU A 233 -6.44 10.99 -4.68
CA GLU A 233 -5.50 12.11 -4.75
C GLU A 233 -5.49 12.87 -3.43
N LEU A 234 -4.31 13.19 -2.93
CA LEU A 234 -4.14 14.10 -1.80
C LEU A 234 -4.23 15.54 -2.32
N LEU A 235 -5.28 16.26 -1.92
CA LEU A 235 -5.56 17.62 -2.38
C LEU A 235 -4.96 18.67 -1.44
N GLU A 236 -5.12 18.48 -0.13
CA GLU A 236 -4.63 19.41 0.89
C GLU A 236 -4.12 18.65 2.12
N GLN A 237 -3.20 19.28 2.84
CA GLN A 237 -2.70 18.81 4.12
C GLN A 237 -2.46 19.99 5.06
N ASN A 238 -2.81 19.84 6.34
CA ASN A 238 -2.58 20.87 7.34
C ASN A 238 -2.02 20.26 8.63
N PRO A 239 -0.74 20.53 8.96
CA PRO A 239 -0.12 20.02 10.19
C PRO A 239 -0.64 20.69 11.47
N GLN A 240 -1.28 21.86 11.39
CA GLN A 240 -1.80 22.57 12.58
C GLN A 240 -3.17 22.08 13.00
N ARG A 241 -3.99 21.62 12.04
CA ARG A 241 -5.32 21.05 12.28
C ARG A 241 -5.33 19.53 12.26
N HIS A 242 -4.19 18.92 11.95
CA HIS A 242 -4.01 17.48 11.76
C HIS A 242 -5.04 16.87 10.81
N ASP A 243 -5.34 17.58 9.71
CA ASP A 243 -6.31 17.15 8.71
C ASP A 243 -5.72 17.09 7.29
N PHE A 244 -6.31 16.21 6.49
CA PHE A 244 -5.99 16.02 5.07
C PHE A 244 -7.27 16.11 4.25
N LEU A 245 -7.23 16.75 3.09
CA LEU A 245 -8.30 16.69 2.11
C LEU A 245 -7.89 15.72 1.02
N VAL A 246 -8.70 14.69 0.79
CA VAL A 246 -8.47 13.70 -0.27
C VAL A 246 -9.61 13.69 -1.26
N SER A 247 -9.29 13.55 -2.54
CA SER A 247 -10.22 13.17 -3.59
C SER A 247 -10.24 11.65 -3.65
N TYR A 248 -11.39 11.01 -3.45
CA TYR A 248 -11.50 9.56 -3.40
C TYR A 248 -12.68 9.03 -4.21
N MET A 249 -12.43 8.01 -5.04
CA MET A 249 -13.45 7.29 -5.79
C MET A 249 -13.81 5.98 -5.06
N THR A 250 -14.95 6.01 -4.37
CA THR A 250 -15.49 4.86 -3.61
C THR A 250 -15.76 3.65 -4.50
N VAL A 251 -15.83 2.44 -3.92
CA VAL A 251 -16.22 1.24 -4.67
C VAL A 251 -17.64 1.38 -5.22
N THR A 252 -18.54 2.01 -4.47
CA THR A 252 -19.93 2.24 -4.88
C THR A 252 -20.01 3.07 -6.17
N GLU A 253 -19.16 4.08 -6.32
CA GLU A 253 -19.04 4.90 -7.53
C GLU A 253 -18.41 4.14 -8.70
N ARG A 254 -17.31 3.41 -8.43
CA ARG A 254 -16.62 2.59 -9.45
C ARG A 254 -17.49 1.46 -9.98
N GLY A 255 -18.33 0.89 -9.13
CA GLY A 255 -19.19 -0.26 -9.41
C GLY A 255 -20.50 0.07 -10.11
N ARG A 256 -20.81 1.35 -10.39
CA ARG A 256 -22.06 1.72 -11.06
C ARG A 256 -22.15 1.11 -12.47
N GLY A 257 -23.14 0.26 -12.67
CA GLY A 257 -23.45 -0.32 -13.97
C GLY A 257 -24.05 0.70 -14.94
N PHE A 258 -24.01 0.40 -16.24
CA PHE A 258 -24.49 1.31 -17.29
C PHE A 258 -25.94 1.78 -17.09
N LEU A 259 -26.83 0.92 -16.59
CA LEU A 259 -28.24 1.26 -16.32
C LEU A 259 -28.38 2.31 -15.21
N GLN A 260 -27.55 2.23 -14.17
CA GLN A 260 -27.59 3.18 -13.06
C GLN A 260 -27.09 4.56 -13.49
N ILE A 261 -26.07 4.61 -14.36
CA ILE A 261 -25.54 5.86 -14.91
C ILE A 261 -26.60 6.58 -15.76
N VAL A 262 -27.28 5.85 -16.65
CA VAL A 262 -28.29 6.42 -17.56
C VAL A 262 -29.59 6.81 -16.84
N LEU A 263 -29.97 6.11 -15.76
CA LEU A 263 -31.15 6.44 -14.95
C LEU A 263 -30.90 7.53 -13.90
N SER A 264 -29.64 7.83 -13.61
CA SER A 264 -29.27 8.93 -12.71
C SER A 264 -29.09 10.23 -13.49
N SER A 265 -29.34 11.37 -12.83
CA SER A 265 -29.03 12.69 -13.40
C SER A 265 -27.52 12.98 -13.49
N ASP A 266 -26.67 12.05 -13.04
CA ASP A 266 -25.23 12.23 -12.95
C ASP A 266 -24.47 11.18 -13.76
N VAL A 267 -24.12 11.58 -14.99
CA VAL A 267 -23.51 10.73 -16.01
C VAL A 267 -22.02 10.46 -15.74
N ARG A 268 -21.39 11.20 -14.79
CA ARG A 268 -19.94 11.09 -14.52
C ARG A 268 -19.67 10.42 -13.18
N GLN A 269 -18.89 9.34 -13.21
CA GLN A 269 -18.18 8.84 -12.02
C GLN A 269 -17.26 9.97 -11.57
N THR A 270 -17.62 10.62 -10.46
CA THR A 270 -16.91 11.81 -9.96
C THR A 270 -16.37 11.48 -8.59
N PRO A 271 -15.06 11.64 -8.34
CA PRO A 271 -14.50 11.40 -7.03
C PRO A 271 -15.10 12.38 -6.02
N GLN A 272 -15.17 11.95 -4.76
CA GLN A 272 -15.68 12.76 -3.65
C GLN A 272 -14.51 13.35 -2.88
N GLN A 273 -14.63 14.62 -2.50
CA GLN A 273 -13.72 15.28 -1.58
C GLN A 273 -14.11 14.93 -0.15
N ILE A 274 -13.22 14.22 0.53
CA ILE A 274 -13.38 13.75 1.91
C ILE A 274 -12.24 14.31 2.74
N ARG A 275 -12.56 14.90 3.88
CA ARG A 275 -11.59 15.39 4.86
C ARG A 275 -11.31 14.30 5.89
N LEU A 276 -10.06 13.85 5.94
CA LEU A 276 -9.54 12.95 6.96
C LEU A 276 -9.09 13.81 8.14
N VAL A 277 -9.71 13.62 9.31
CA VAL A 277 -9.42 14.41 10.52
C VAL A 277 -8.83 13.50 11.59
N LEU A 278 -7.70 13.90 12.16
CA LEU A 278 -7.11 13.27 13.33
C LEU A 278 -7.50 14.07 14.59
N GLU A 279 -8.02 13.39 15.60
CA GLU A 279 -8.40 13.97 16.88
C GLU A 279 -7.65 13.26 18.02
N SER A 280 -7.08 14.02 18.96
CA SER A 280 -6.41 13.43 20.13
C SER A 280 -7.44 12.95 21.15
N GLU A 281 -7.32 11.69 21.58
CA GLU A 281 -8.11 11.05 22.63
C GLU A 281 -7.22 10.77 23.86
N GLY A 282 -6.36 11.73 24.20
CA GLY A 282 -5.35 11.63 25.26
C GLY A 282 -3.92 11.68 24.73
N ALA A 283 -2.95 11.40 25.61
CA ALA A 283 -1.54 11.62 25.32
C ALA A 283 -0.94 10.67 24.26
N GLU A 284 -1.43 9.43 24.17
CA GLU A 284 -0.93 8.40 23.23
C GLU A 284 -2.07 7.70 22.49
N ARG A 285 -3.17 8.42 22.22
CA ARG A 285 -4.31 7.90 21.47
C ARG A 285 -4.84 8.95 20.50
N THR A 286 -5.10 8.51 19.28
CA THR A 286 -5.61 9.36 18.19
C THR A 286 -6.77 8.65 17.52
N VAL A 287 -7.80 9.41 17.18
CA VAL A 287 -8.96 8.94 16.43
C VAL A 287 -8.90 9.53 15.03
N LEU A 288 -8.96 8.67 14.01
CA LEU A 288 -9.08 9.06 12.60
C LEU A 288 -10.55 8.98 12.17
N ARG A 289 -11.03 10.06 11.56
CA ARG A 289 -12.40 10.23 11.07
C ARG A 289 -12.40 10.65 9.60
N ALA A 290 -13.49 10.34 8.89
CA ALA A 290 -13.69 10.74 7.50
C ALA A 290 -14.96 11.61 7.38
N ILE A 291 -14.76 12.91 7.15
CA ILE A 291 -15.83 13.91 7.04
C ILE A 291 -16.04 14.23 5.57
N ASN A 292 -17.25 14.00 5.05
CA ASN A 292 -17.59 14.35 3.68
C ASN A 292 -17.75 15.87 3.51
N GLU A 293 -17.03 16.44 2.54
CA GLU A 293 -17.17 17.86 2.15
C GLU A 293 -17.85 18.05 0.80
N SER A 294 -18.20 16.95 0.13
CA SER A 294 -18.90 16.97 -1.13
C SER A 294 -20.40 17.10 -0.94
N GLU A 295 -21.09 17.72 -1.90
CA GLU A 295 -22.56 17.79 -1.92
C GLU A 295 -23.22 16.40 -2.10
N ARG A 296 -22.44 15.40 -2.55
CA ARG A 296 -22.90 14.04 -2.77
C ARG A 296 -23.06 13.29 -1.45
N THR A 297 -23.95 12.32 -1.43
CA THR A 297 -24.12 11.42 -0.28
C THR A 297 -22.88 10.54 -0.12
N PHE A 298 -22.32 10.54 1.09
CA PHE A 298 -21.26 9.64 1.53
C PHE A 298 -21.84 8.70 2.57
N THR A 299 -21.97 7.42 2.21
CA THR A 299 -22.66 6.45 3.07
C THR A 299 -21.73 5.93 4.17
N GLU A 300 -22.31 5.33 5.22
CA GLU A 300 -21.53 4.67 6.29
C GLU A 300 -20.56 3.60 5.72
N ALA A 301 -20.98 2.90 4.67
CA ALA A 301 -20.17 1.89 4.01
C ALA A 301 -18.99 2.52 3.24
N ASP A 302 -19.20 3.66 2.58
CA ASP A 302 -18.13 4.40 1.89
C ASP A 302 -17.11 4.97 2.90
N GLY A 303 -17.60 5.48 4.04
CA GLY A 303 -16.78 5.95 5.16
C GLY A 303 -15.89 4.84 5.71
N ARG A 304 -16.48 3.67 5.98
CA ARG A 304 -15.73 2.51 6.43
C ARG A 304 -14.71 2.05 5.40
N GLU A 305 -15.08 1.97 4.12
CA GLU A 305 -14.18 1.57 3.03
C GLU A 305 -12.94 2.47 2.97
N LEU A 306 -13.14 3.80 2.98
CA LEU A 306 -12.04 4.76 2.94
C LEU A 306 -11.15 4.62 4.19
N LEU A 307 -11.75 4.51 5.38
CA LEU A 307 -10.99 4.33 6.61
C LEU A 307 -10.19 3.02 6.62
N GLU A 308 -10.76 1.91 6.14
CA GLU A 308 -10.04 0.63 6.00
C GLU A 308 -8.88 0.74 5.01
N ARG A 309 -9.05 1.47 3.90
CA ARG A 309 -8.00 1.73 2.90
C ARG A 309 -6.86 2.54 3.49
N VAL A 310 -7.18 3.64 4.19
CA VAL A 310 -6.22 4.56 4.81
C VAL A 310 -5.49 3.88 5.97
N ALA A 311 -6.23 3.25 6.90
CA ALA A 311 -5.65 2.47 7.99
C ALA A 311 -4.84 1.26 7.46
N GLY A 312 -5.19 0.73 6.29
CA GLY A 312 -4.41 -0.28 5.59
C GLY A 312 -3.03 0.19 5.13
N LEU A 313 -2.79 1.50 4.99
CA LEU A 313 -1.46 2.04 4.68
C LEU A 313 -0.54 2.08 5.92
N LEU A 314 -1.13 2.03 7.11
CA LEU A 314 -0.44 2.10 8.40
C LEU A 314 -0.11 0.72 8.96
N ARG A 315 -0.42 -0.36 8.22
CA ARG A 315 -0.11 -1.74 8.57
C ARG A 315 1.13 -2.23 7.83
#